data_AF-A0A950GYJ9-F1
#
_entry.id   AF-A0A950GYJ9-F1
#
_cell.length_a   1.000
_cell.length_b   1.000
_cell.length_c   1.000
_cell.angle_alpha   90.00
_cell.angle_beta   90.00
_cell.angle_gamma   90.00
#
_symmetry.space_group_name_H-M   'P 1'
#
loop_
_entity.id
_entity.type
_entity.pdbx_description
1 polymer ?
#
loop_
_entity_poly.entity_id
_entity_poly.type
_entity_poly.pdbx_seq_one_letter_code
_entity_poly.pdbx_strand_id
1 'polypeptide(L)'
;MHPLFGQLLAARSFKRWDGALLLVVVLPDGSPGTIPAGATDVLGSRVEQPLMSVLSVAGLRRLRVLVDSLTPAPPRSRRSPKTRK
;
A
#
# COMPACT_ATOMS: atom_id res chain seq x y z
N MET A 1 -4.49 24.02 0.01
CA MET A 1 -3.97 24.16 1.40
C MET A 1 -4.69 23.15 2.27
N HIS A 2 -3.98 22.24 2.94
CA HIS A 2 -4.59 21.25 3.83
C HIS A 2 -4.63 21.80 5.27
N PRO A 3 -5.77 21.73 5.99
CA PRO A 3 -5.93 22.37 7.30
C PRO A 3 -4.92 21.93 8.38
N LEU A 4 -4.36 20.73 8.26
CA LEU A 4 -3.40 20.18 9.23
C LEU A 4 -1.93 20.37 8.82
N PHE A 5 -1.66 21.04 7.70
CA PHE A 5 -0.29 21.20 7.21
C PHE A 5 0.53 22.09 8.15
N GLY A 6 1.69 21.59 8.61
CA GLY A 6 2.57 22.30 9.55
C GLY A 6 2.13 22.25 11.01
N GLN A 7 1.04 21.53 11.32
CA GLN A 7 0.57 21.38 12.69
C GLN A 7 1.15 20.13 13.36
N LEU A 8 1.62 20.27 14.60
CA LEU A 8 2.04 19.14 15.42
C LEU A 8 0.80 18.46 16.03
N LEU A 9 0.68 17.15 15.82
CA LEU A 9 -0.43 16.34 16.33
C LEU A 9 0.08 15.24 17.25
N ALA A 10 -0.67 14.93 18.31
CA ALA A 10 -0.33 13.85 19.22
C ALA A 10 -0.57 12.49 18.56
N ALA A 11 0.50 11.74 18.29
CA ALA A 11 0.42 10.35 17.84
C ALA A 11 0.21 9.41 19.03
N ARG A 12 -0.80 8.53 18.95
CA ARG A 12 -1.10 7.55 20.00
C ARG A 12 -0.55 6.16 19.69
N SER A 13 -0.55 5.77 18.41
CA SER A 13 -0.08 4.46 17.98
C SER A 13 0.19 4.40 16.48
N PHE A 14 0.81 3.31 16.04
CA PHE A 14 0.99 2.94 14.65
C PHE A 14 0.09 1.76 14.28
N LYS A 15 -0.40 1.73 13.04
CA LYS A 15 -1.03 0.55 12.45
C LYS A 15 -0.59 0.34 11.00
N ARG A 16 -0.63 -0.90 10.53
CA ARG A 16 -0.42 -1.24 9.11
C ARG A 16 -1.75 -1.59 8.46
N TRP A 17 -2.01 -1.02 7.29
CA TRP A 17 -3.19 -1.30 6.49
C TRP A 17 -2.82 -1.23 5.01
N ASP A 18 -3.13 -2.28 4.26
CA ASP A 18 -2.85 -2.38 2.81
C ASP A 18 -1.39 -2.02 2.45
N GLY A 19 -0.44 -2.51 3.25
CA GLY A 19 0.99 -2.22 3.10
C GLY A 19 1.44 -0.83 3.59
N ALA A 20 0.52 0.11 3.82
CA ALA A 20 0.83 1.45 4.32
C ALA A 20 1.00 1.46 5.85
N LEU A 21 2.00 2.22 6.33
CA LEU A 21 2.16 2.56 7.74
C LEU A 21 1.36 3.82 8.06
N LEU A 22 0.45 3.71 9.01
CA LEU A 22 -0.48 4.76 9.40
C LEU A 22 -0.26 5.14 10.87
N LEU A 23 -0.36 6.43 11.18
CA LEU A 23 -0.44 6.95 12.55
C LEU A 23 -1.88 7.12 12.96
N VAL A 24 -2.20 6.70 14.18
CA VAL A 24 -3.41 7.13 14.88
C VAL A 24 -3.06 8.40 15.65
N VAL A 25 -3.76 9.49 15.33
CA VAL A 25 -3.52 10.82 15.93
C VAL A 25 -4.78 11.33 16.63
N VAL A 26 -4.60 12.29 17.54
CA VAL A 26 -5.71 13.12 18.05
C VAL A 26 -5.80 14.38 17.20
N LEU A 27 -6.96 14.62 16.60
CA LEU A 27 -7.25 15.80 15.80
C LEU A 27 -7.53 17.03 16.71
N PRO A 28 -7.51 18.26 16.15
CA PRO A 28 -7.74 19.48 16.95
C PRO A 28 -9.11 19.53 17.66
N ASP A 29 -10.09 18.79 17.16
CA ASP A 29 -11.41 18.62 17.77
C ASP A 29 -11.46 17.51 18.85
N GLY A 30 -10.33 16.88 19.15
CA GLY A 30 -10.19 15.79 20.11
C GLY A 30 -10.55 14.41 19.56
N SER A 31 -11.05 14.32 18.32
CA SER A 31 -11.43 13.04 17.71
C SER A 31 -10.20 12.25 17.20
N PRO A 32 -10.29 10.91 17.10
CA PRO A 32 -9.21 10.11 16.53
C PRO A 32 -9.17 10.23 15.00
N GLY A 33 -7.99 10.55 14.47
CA GLY A 33 -7.70 10.59 13.03
C GLY A 33 -6.67 9.54 12.61
N THR A 34 -6.61 9.23 11.32
CA THR A 34 -5.56 8.38 10.74
C THR A 34 -4.82 9.14 9.64
N ILE A 35 -3.49 9.22 9.72
CA ILE A 35 -2.64 9.93 8.75
C ILE A 35 -1.51 8.99 8.29
N PRO A 36 -1.16 8.93 6.99
CA PRO A 36 0.00 8.18 6.52
C PRO A 36 1.30 8.65 7.16
N ALA A 37 2.13 7.75 7.65
CA ALA A 37 3.39 8.11 8.30
C ALA A 37 4.40 8.76 7.34
N GLY A 38 4.34 8.46 6.05
CA GLY A 38 5.15 9.12 5.03
C GLY A 38 4.71 10.56 4.71
N ALA A 39 3.54 10.99 5.20
CA ALA A 39 3.06 12.37 5.07
C ALA A 39 3.42 13.22 6.31
N THR A 40 4.11 12.65 7.28
CA THR A 40 4.58 13.35 8.49
C THR A 40 6.09 13.21 8.64
N ASP A 41 6.65 14.01 9.52
CA ASP A 41 8.06 13.98 9.90
C ASP A 41 8.37 12.95 11.01
N VAL A 42 7.41 12.09 11.38
CA VAL A 42 7.57 11.13 12.50
C VAL A 42 8.71 10.13 12.28
N LEU A 43 9.09 9.89 11.03
CA LEU A 43 10.20 9.02 10.64
C LEU A 43 11.52 9.80 10.50
N GLY A 44 11.55 11.06 10.95
CA GLY A 44 12.63 12.01 10.74
C GLY A 44 12.54 12.73 9.39
N SER A 45 13.32 13.80 9.24
CA SER A 45 13.50 14.53 7.98
C SER A 45 14.19 13.60 6.97
N ARG A 46 13.40 12.85 6.21
CA ARG A 46 13.90 11.89 5.26
C ARG A 46 14.58 12.65 4.12
N VAL A 47 15.90 12.57 4.04
CA VAL A 47 16.57 12.64 2.74
C VAL A 47 16.01 11.43 1.98
N GLU A 48 15.10 11.66 1.04
CA GLU A 48 14.61 10.64 0.10
C GLU A 48 15.83 10.11 -0.66
N GLN A 49 16.54 9.15 -0.06
CA GLN A 49 17.44 8.30 -0.81
C GLN A 49 16.52 7.45 -1.67
N PRO A 50 16.62 7.51 -3.01
CA PRO A 50 15.83 6.65 -3.86
C PRO A 50 16.14 5.22 -3.43
N LEU A 51 15.14 4.53 -2.87
CA LEU A 51 15.21 3.09 -2.62
C LEU A 51 15.25 2.42 -3.98
N MET A 52 16.43 2.35 -4.58
CA MET A 52 16.66 1.56 -5.78
C MET A 52 16.83 0.12 -5.35
N SER A 53 15.71 -0.59 -5.28
CA SER A 53 15.73 -2.04 -5.16
C SER A 53 16.17 -2.64 -6.49
N VAL A 54 17.45 -3.04 -6.61
CA VAL A 54 17.95 -3.74 -7.79
C VAL A 54 17.59 -5.22 -7.69
N LEU A 55 16.71 -5.68 -8.58
CA LEU A 55 16.42 -7.10 -8.73
C LEU A 55 17.45 -7.73 -9.69
N SER A 56 18.02 -8.86 -9.30
CA SER A 56 18.73 -9.71 -10.25
C SER A 56 17.74 -10.31 -11.27
N VAL A 57 18.22 -10.73 -12.43
CA VAL A 57 17.38 -11.41 -13.46
C VAL A 57 16.68 -12.63 -12.86
N ALA A 58 17.35 -13.40 -12.00
CA ALA A 58 16.75 -14.52 -11.29
C ALA A 58 15.67 -14.07 -10.30
N GLY A 59 15.91 -12.97 -9.58
CA GLY A 59 14.93 -12.35 -8.68
C GLY A 59 13.67 -11.91 -9.41
N LEU A 60 13.82 -11.26 -10.58
CA LEU A 60 12.70 -10.84 -11.42
C LEU A 60 11.87 -12.03 -11.92
N ARG A 61 12.52 -13.11 -12.35
CA ARG A 61 11.82 -14.34 -12.79
C ARG A 61 11.02 -14.97 -11.66
N ARG A 62 11.59 -15.06 -10.45
CA ARG A 62 10.88 -15.59 -9.27
C ARG A 62 9.69 -14.71 -8.88
N LEU A 63 9.87 -13.39 -8.91
CA LEU A 63 8.79 -12.45 -8.65
C LEU A 63 7.64 -12.61 -9.65
N ARG A 64 7.96 -12.79 -10.94
CA ARG A 64 6.94 -13.03 -11.98
C ARG A 64 6.10 -14.27 -11.69
N VAL A 65 6.73 -15.39 -11.33
CA VAL A 65 6.03 -16.64 -10.97
C VAL A 65 5.09 -16.42 -9.78
N LEU A 66 5.55 -15.68 -8.75
CA LEU A 66 4.72 -15.37 -7.59
C LEU A 66 3.50 -14.51 -7.96
N VAL A 67 3.70 -13.45 -8.76
CA VAL A 67 2.60 -12.59 -9.22
C VAL A 67 1.58 -13.37 -10.05
N ASP A 68 2.05 -14.23 -10.95
CA ASP A 68 1.17 -15.07 -11.77
C ASP A 68 0.34 -16.04 -10.91
N SER A 69 0.92 -16.56 -9.81
CA SER A 69 0.20 -17.44 -8.87
C SER A 69 -0.85 -16.73 -8.02
N LEU A 70 -0.66 -15.43 -7.77
CA LEU A 70 -1.59 -14.58 -7.02
C LEU A 70 -2.71 -14.03 -7.90
N THR A 71 -2.57 -14.10 -9.22
CA THR A 71 -3.58 -13.59 -10.14
C THR A 71 -4.71 -14.61 -10.25
N PRO A 72 -5.96 -14.27 -9.87
CA PRO A 72 -7.08 -15.19 -9.99
C PRO A 72 -7.27 -15.60 -11.45
N ALA A 73 -7.44 -16.91 -11.70
CA ALA A 73 -7.59 -17.44 -13.04
C ALA A 73 -8.79 -16.77 -13.76
N PRO A 74 -8.64 -16.41 -15.05
CA PRO A 74 -9.77 -15.90 -15.81
C PRO A 74 -10.90 -16.95 -15.86
N PRO A 75 -12.18 -16.54 -15.87
CA PRO A 75 -13.30 -17.47 -15.89
C PRO A 75 -13.17 -18.37 -17.13
N ARG A 76 -13.06 -19.68 -16.89
CA ARG A 76 -13.08 -20.68 -17.97
C ARG A 76 -14.40 -20.52 -18.73
N SER A 77 -14.32 -20.00 -19.95
CA SER A 77 -15.44 -20.01 -20.90
C SER A 77 -15.89 -21.46 -21.09
N ARG A 78 -17.04 -21.82 -20.48
CA ARG A 78 -17.71 -23.09 -20.77
C ARG A 78 -18.14 -23.05 -22.23
N ARG A 79 -17.39 -23.76 -23.08
CA ARG A 79 -17.79 -24.01 -24.46
C ARG A 79 -19.00 -24.94 -24.43
N SER A 80 -20.20 -24.39 -24.57
CA SER A 80 -21.43 -25.18 -24.67
C SER A 80 -21.40 -26.03 -25.95
N PRO A 81 -21.73 -27.33 -25.89
CA PRO A 81 -21.86 -28.16 -27.08
C PRO A 81 -23.00 -27.63 -27.96
N LYS A 82 -22.73 -27.40 -29.25
CA LYS A 82 -23.74 -26.98 -30.22
C LYS A 82 -24.51 -28.22 -30.71
N THR A 83 -25.74 -28.40 -30.23
CA THR A 83 -26.69 -29.38 -30.76
C THR A 83 -26.97 -29.09 -32.24
N ARG A 84 -26.78 -30.10 -33.09
CA ARG A 84 -27.07 -30.07 -34.53
C ARG A 84 -28.54 -30.47 -34.73
N LYS A 85 -29.30 -29.65 -35.47
CA LYS A 85 -30.66 -29.96 -35.95
C LYS A 85 -30.60 -30.94 -37.12
#